data_AF-A0A2K9EIQ8-F1
#
_entry.id   AF-A0A2K9EIQ8-F1
#
_cell.length_a   1.000
_cell.length_b   1.000
_cell.length_c   1.000
_cell.angle_alpha   90.00
_cell.angle_beta   90.00
_cell.angle_gamma   90.00
#
_symmetry.space_group_name_H-M   'P 1'
#
loop_
_entity.id
_entity.type
_entity.pdbx_description
1 polymer ?
#
loop_
_entity_poly.entity_id
_entity_poly.type
_entity_poly.pdbx_seq_one_letter_code
_entity_poly.pdbx_strand_id
1 'polypeptide(L)'
;MKTKLIYLLTGIVLVSGMYFTKTDDMDKDTLVLIEKALEIDSKLELWPGYKLGKYPIDVNYENVEFRYFKGDIIEKKPTLEVLAFTAWVEEGQPVVKVLPESMLSQVLNVMGNMSSEKMEYHYIKALFHEGFHAFQIERGIISDIDSFQANNEFEANNIHKTNNSPELNPHSEDNKENSSSYEKFLNILYLLDNDIKYRKLWTEEEKSLMDYFKNNNKEGWVKCHNRRVKYLKEVLGDDFDFYIKMENDRELVEGTARYIEDKIMDILTGKVDEISVSVIYSKGVSKFYTTGRIKCLILDKNSNFQDNDWKENLFNSQSTLTDLLMHPY
;
A
#
# COMPACT_ATOMS: atom_id res chain seq x y z
N MET A 1 -3.19 10.04 -59.33
CA MET A 1 -3.49 8.67 -58.87
C MET A 1 -2.43 8.10 -57.93
N LYS A 2 -1.12 8.17 -58.27
CA LYS A 2 -0.03 7.60 -57.45
C LYS A 2 -0.01 8.07 -55.99
N THR A 3 -0.23 9.36 -55.72
CA THR A 3 -0.24 9.90 -54.36
C THR A 3 -1.40 9.38 -53.51
N LYS A 4 -2.59 9.19 -54.10
CA LYS A 4 -3.76 8.63 -53.41
C LYS A 4 -3.58 7.15 -53.06
N LEU A 5 -2.86 6.40 -53.91
CA LEU A 5 -2.53 5.00 -53.67
C LEU A 5 -1.53 4.85 -52.51
N ILE A 6 -0.55 5.75 -52.41
CA ILE A 6 0.41 5.78 -51.30
C ILE A 6 -0.31 6.03 -49.97
N TYR A 7 -1.19 7.04 -49.89
CA TYR A 7 -1.96 7.30 -48.67
C TYR A 7 -2.89 6.14 -48.27
N LEU A 8 -3.51 5.46 -49.24
CA LEU A 8 -4.30 4.27 -48.97
C LEU A 8 -3.44 3.14 -48.38
N LEU A 9 -2.27 2.88 -48.96
CA LEU A 9 -1.34 1.86 -48.47
C LEU A 9 -0.79 2.21 -47.09
N THR A 10 -0.42 3.48 -46.84
CA THR A 10 -0.01 3.94 -45.52
C THR A 10 -1.15 3.78 -44.50
N GLY A 11 -2.38 4.09 -44.88
CA GLY A 11 -3.56 3.87 -44.03
C GLY A 11 -3.76 2.40 -43.67
N ILE A 12 -3.67 1.49 -44.65
CA ILE A 12 -3.77 0.05 -44.41
C ILE A 12 -2.63 -0.43 -43.50
N VAL A 13 -1.39 0.04 -43.72
CA VAL A 13 -0.25 -0.32 -42.86
C VAL A 13 -0.45 0.18 -41.43
N LEU A 14 -0.99 1.38 -41.24
CA LEU A 14 -1.29 1.92 -39.91
C LEU A 14 -2.43 1.16 -39.22
N VAL A 15 -3.53 0.86 -39.91
CA VAL A 15 -4.65 0.10 -39.35
C VAL A 15 -4.23 -1.34 -39.03
N SER A 16 -3.49 -1.99 -39.93
CA SER A 16 -2.93 -3.32 -39.66
C SER A 16 -1.94 -3.27 -38.50
N GLY A 17 -1.08 -2.24 -38.45
CA GLY A 17 -0.18 -2.01 -37.32
C GLY A 17 -0.95 -1.92 -36.01
N MET A 18 -1.99 -1.10 -35.94
CA MET A 18 -2.87 -0.97 -34.77
C MET A 18 -3.53 -2.29 -34.37
N TYR A 19 -3.96 -3.10 -35.36
CA TYR A 19 -4.57 -4.41 -35.09
C TYR A 19 -3.55 -5.41 -34.53
N PHE A 20 -2.33 -5.45 -35.06
CA PHE A 20 -1.26 -6.34 -34.57
C PHE A 20 -0.62 -5.88 -33.26
N THR A 21 -0.75 -4.59 -32.89
CA THR A 21 -0.27 -4.06 -31.61
C THR A 21 -1.36 -3.96 -30.55
N LYS A 22 -2.59 -4.42 -30.84
CA LYS A 22 -3.67 -4.45 -29.84
C LYS A 22 -3.32 -5.50 -28.78
N THR A 23 -3.43 -5.12 -27.51
CA THR A 23 -3.36 -6.06 -26.39
C THR A 23 -4.66 -6.88 -26.38
N ASP A 24 -4.57 -8.13 -26.82
CA ASP A 24 -5.72 -9.04 -26.93
C ASP A 24 -5.79 -10.09 -25.81
N ASP A 25 -4.75 -10.17 -24.97
CA ASP A 25 -4.69 -11.06 -23.81
C ASP A 25 -3.74 -10.49 -22.74
N MET A 26 -3.80 -11.05 -21.54
CA MET A 26 -2.83 -10.77 -20.49
C MET A 26 -1.44 -11.25 -20.91
N ASP A 27 -0.43 -10.42 -20.69
CA ASP A 27 0.94 -10.80 -21.02
C ASP A 27 1.42 -11.96 -20.15
N LYS A 28 2.23 -12.83 -20.76
CA LYS A 28 2.65 -14.09 -20.15
C LYS A 28 3.47 -13.88 -18.88
N ASP A 29 4.29 -12.84 -18.82
CA ASP A 29 5.20 -12.61 -17.70
C ASP A 29 4.38 -12.17 -16.46
N THR A 30 3.41 -11.27 -16.66
CA THR A 30 2.43 -10.90 -15.62
C THR A 30 1.63 -12.10 -15.15
N LEU A 31 1.09 -12.92 -16.07
CA LEU A 31 0.31 -14.10 -15.71
C LEU A 31 1.12 -15.10 -14.88
N VAL A 32 2.37 -15.37 -15.26
CA VAL A 32 3.28 -16.25 -14.52
C VAL A 32 3.52 -15.75 -13.09
N LEU A 33 3.65 -14.44 -12.90
CA LEU A 33 3.83 -13.85 -11.57
C LEU A 33 2.57 -13.94 -10.71
N ILE A 34 1.39 -13.75 -11.30
CA ILE A 34 0.10 -13.97 -10.63
C ILE A 34 -0.03 -15.45 -10.20
N GLU A 35 0.24 -16.39 -11.10
CA GLU A 35 0.16 -17.83 -10.79
C GLU A 35 1.16 -18.25 -9.70
N LYS A 36 2.38 -17.71 -9.74
CA LYS A 36 3.40 -17.92 -8.69
C LYS A 36 2.96 -17.37 -7.34
N ALA A 37 2.33 -16.19 -7.32
CA ALA A 37 1.77 -15.62 -6.09
C ALA A 37 0.66 -16.51 -5.51
N LEU A 38 -0.23 -17.03 -6.35
CA LEU A 38 -1.31 -17.94 -5.94
C LEU A 38 -0.80 -19.30 -5.48
N GLU A 39 0.29 -19.80 -6.08
CA GLU A 39 0.96 -21.01 -5.59
C GLU A 39 1.51 -20.81 -4.17
N ILE A 40 2.13 -19.65 -3.89
CA ILE A 40 2.59 -19.28 -2.53
C ILE A 40 1.40 -19.21 -1.57
N ASP A 41 0.32 -18.53 -1.96
CA ASP A 41 -0.91 -18.37 -1.17
C ASP A 41 -1.55 -19.72 -0.78
N SER A 42 -1.48 -20.71 -1.67
CA SER A 42 -2.03 -22.04 -1.43
C SER A 42 -1.31 -22.83 -0.33
N LYS A 43 -0.03 -22.51 -0.07
CA LYS A 43 0.83 -23.27 0.85
C LYS A 43 0.96 -22.65 2.24
N LEU A 44 0.54 -21.39 2.40
CA LEU A 44 0.86 -20.60 3.59
C LEU A 44 -0.35 -19.88 4.15
N GLU A 45 -0.35 -19.71 5.47
CA GLU A 45 -1.32 -18.87 6.18
C GLU A 45 -0.57 -17.67 6.74
N LEU A 46 -0.71 -16.52 6.06
CA LEU A 46 -0.03 -15.27 6.44
C LEU A 46 -0.80 -14.50 7.51
N TRP A 47 -2.13 -14.58 7.46
CA TRP A 47 -3.06 -13.98 8.41
C TRP A 47 -4.32 -14.86 8.49
N PRO A 48 -4.91 -15.04 9.69
CA PRO A 48 -6.12 -15.85 9.86
C PRO A 48 -7.25 -15.42 8.91
N GLY A 49 -7.67 -16.33 8.04
CA GLY A 49 -8.75 -16.11 7.06
C GLY A 49 -8.38 -15.31 5.81
N TYR A 50 -7.15 -14.79 5.70
CA TYR A 50 -6.68 -14.12 4.48
C TYR A 50 -6.18 -15.14 3.46
N LYS A 51 -6.67 -15.01 2.21
CA LYS A 51 -6.16 -15.70 1.01
C LYS A 51 -6.20 -14.76 -0.18
N LEU A 52 -5.06 -14.60 -0.87
CA LEU A 52 -4.98 -13.81 -2.10
C LEU A 52 -5.92 -14.36 -3.19
N GLY A 53 -5.96 -15.69 -3.35
CA GLY A 53 -6.78 -16.35 -4.37
C GLY A 53 -8.30 -16.21 -4.19
N LYS A 54 -8.75 -15.55 -3.13
CA LYS A 54 -10.16 -15.21 -2.91
C LYS A 54 -10.61 -14.01 -3.76
N TYR A 55 -9.69 -13.12 -4.12
CA TYR A 55 -9.99 -11.87 -4.81
C TYR A 55 -9.63 -11.96 -6.31
N PRO A 56 -10.46 -11.40 -7.21
CA PRO A 56 -10.06 -11.21 -8.60
C PRO A 56 -8.87 -10.26 -8.71
N ILE A 57 -8.01 -10.50 -9.70
CA ILE A 57 -6.86 -9.64 -10.01
C ILE A 57 -7.07 -9.03 -11.39
N ASP A 58 -7.20 -7.71 -11.45
CA ASP A 58 -7.37 -6.98 -12.70
C ASP A 58 -6.04 -6.29 -13.08
N VAL A 59 -5.57 -6.55 -14.30
CA VAL A 59 -4.33 -6.00 -14.86
C VAL A 59 -4.68 -4.91 -15.87
N ASN A 60 -4.27 -3.66 -15.58
CA ASN A 60 -4.62 -2.49 -16.38
C ASN A 60 -3.53 -2.11 -17.40
N TYR A 61 -3.84 -2.27 -18.69
CA TYR A 61 -2.98 -1.88 -19.83
C TYR A 61 -3.41 -0.52 -20.43
N GLU A 62 -3.89 0.39 -19.60
CA GLU A 62 -4.41 1.74 -19.91
C GLU A 62 -5.74 1.76 -20.68
N ASN A 63 -5.79 1.09 -21.83
CA ASN A 63 -6.97 1.10 -22.73
C ASN A 63 -7.83 -0.15 -22.59
N VAL A 64 -7.30 -1.18 -21.95
CA VAL A 64 -7.95 -2.47 -21.71
C VAL A 64 -7.51 -3.00 -20.35
N GLU A 65 -8.39 -3.69 -19.66
CA GLU A 65 -8.11 -4.35 -18.40
C GLU A 65 -8.46 -5.83 -18.52
N PHE A 66 -7.60 -6.71 -18.00
CA PHE A 66 -7.85 -8.15 -17.99
C PHE A 66 -8.04 -8.62 -16.55
N ARG A 67 -9.20 -9.22 -16.27
CA ARG A 67 -9.48 -9.86 -14.98
C ARG A 67 -9.01 -11.30 -15.02
N TYR A 68 -8.12 -11.66 -14.11
CA TYR A 68 -7.79 -13.04 -13.76
C TYR A 68 -8.58 -13.47 -12.51
N PHE A 69 -9.32 -14.57 -12.60
CA PHE A 69 -9.93 -15.20 -11.43
C PHE A 69 -10.09 -16.70 -11.61
N LYS A 70 -9.49 -17.50 -10.71
CA LYS A 70 -9.59 -18.97 -10.70
C LYS A 70 -9.25 -19.64 -12.04
N GLY A 71 -8.29 -19.07 -12.77
CA GLY A 71 -7.84 -19.58 -14.08
C GLY A 71 -8.58 -19.01 -15.28
N ASP A 72 -9.68 -18.28 -15.07
CA ASP A 72 -10.39 -17.57 -16.14
C ASP A 72 -9.78 -16.18 -16.35
N ILE A 73 -9.61 -15.78 -17.62
CA ILE A 73 -9.19 -14.43 -18.03
C ILE A 73 -10.31 -13.78 -18.82
N ILE A 74 -10.73 -12.58 -18.40
CA ILE A 74 -11.83 -11.83 -19.03
C ILE A 74 -11.35 -10.42 -19.38
N GLU A 75 -11.48 -10.05 -20.66
CA GLU A 75 -11.27 -8.69 -21.13
C GLU A 75 -12.42 -7.77 -20.66
N LYS A 76 -12.07 -6.61 -20.12
CA LYS A 76 -13.02 -5.59 -19.69
C LYS A 76 -12.47 -4.18 -19.94
N LYS A 77 -13.35 -3.20 -19.81
CA LYS A 77 -12.94 -1.79 -19.84
C LYS A 77 -12.24 -1.44 -18.53
N PRO A 78 -11.13 -0.68 -18.56
CA PRO A 78 -10.48 -0.17 -17.36
C PRO A 78 -11.47 0.62 -16.50
N THR A 79 -11.45 0.36 -15.20
CA THR A 79 -12.25 1.12 -14.23
C THR A 79 -11.45 2.27 -13.60
N LEU A 80 -10.13 2.21 -13.67
CA LEU A 80 -9.22 3.27 -13.22
C LEU A 80 -8.47 3.82 -14.43
N GLU A 81 -8.49 5.14 -14.59
CA GLU A 81 -7.68 5.83 -15.60
C GLU A 81 -6.22 6.01 -15.15
N VAL A 82 -5.95 5.86 -13.84
CA VAL A 82 -4.63 6.09 -13.25
C VAL A 82 -3.89 4.76 -13.07
N LEU A 83 -2.60 4.75 -13.41
CA LEU A 83 -1.72 3.60 -13.23
C LEU A 83 -1.43 3.41 -11.72
N ALA A 84 -2.04 2.40 -11.10
CA ALA A 84 -1.83 2.10 -9.68
C ALA A 84 -1.89 0.60 -9.39
N PHE A 85 -1.13 0.19 -8.37
CA PHE A 85 -1.43 -1.00 -7.59
C PHE A 85 -2.38 -0.55 -6.48
N THR A 86 -3.58 -1.14 -6.41
CA THR A 86 -4.55 -0.76 -5.37
C THR A 86 -5.62 -1.84 -5.18
N ALA A 87 -6.14 -1.99 -3.97
CA ALA A 87 -7.42 -2.64 -3.75
C ALA A 87 -8.59 -1.72 -4.11
N TRP A 88 -9.57 -2.25 -4.82
CA TRP A 88 -10.73 -1.52 -5.32
C TRP A 88 -12.01 -2.29 -5.05
N VAL A 89 -13.13 -1.59 -4.88
CA VAL A 89 -14.46 -2.18 -4.84
C VAL A 89 -15.16 -1.97 -6.18
N GLU A 90 -15.50 -3.07 -6.83
CA GLU A 90 -16.26 -3.09 -8.07
C GLU A 90 -17.47 -4.01 -7.90
N GLU A 91 -18.66 -3.50 -8.23
CA GLU A 91 -19.93 -4.23 -8.05
C GLU A 91 -20.13 -4.76 -6.61
N GLY A 92 -19.61 -4.04 -5.62
CA GLY A 92 -19.69 -4.41 -4.21
C GLY A 92 -18.76 -5.55 -3.79
N GLN A 93 -17.78 -5.93 -4.61
CA GLN A 93 -16.77 -6.93 -4.30
C GLN A 93 -15.35 -6.32 -4.34
N PRO A 94 -14.48 -6.66 -3.37
CA PRO A 94 -13.09 -6.28 -3.42
C PRO A 94 -12.34 -6.98 -4.58
N VAL A 95 -11.52 -6.21 -5.28
CA VAL A 95 -10.71 -6.60 -6.43
C VAL A 95 -9.32 -6.00 -6.29
N VAL A 96 -8.29 -6.76 -6.64
CA VAL A 96 -6.91 -6.29 -6.68
C VAL A 96 -6.61 -5.71 -8.05
N LYS A 97 -6.25 -4.42 -8.13
CA LYS A 97 -5.85 -3.75 -9.37
C LYS A 97 -4.33 -3.66 -9.43
N VAL A 98 -3.75 -4.03 -10.56
CA VAL A 98 -2.29 -3.99 -10.78
C VAL A 98 -1.95 -3.53 -12.18
N LEU A 99 -0.68 -3.16 -12.36
CA LEU A 99 -0.11 -2.92 -13.67
C LEU A 99 0.53 -4.20 -14.24
N PRO A 100 0.71 -4.27 -15.57
CA PRO A 100 1.57 -5.26 -16.19
C PRO A 100 2.99 -5.19 -15.62
N GLU A 101 3.67 -6.33 -15.52
CA GLU A 101 5.07 -6.43 -15.08
C GLU A 101 5.94 -5.44 -15.85
N SER A 102 5.79 -5.39 -17.17
CA SER A 102 6.60 -4.54 -18.04
C SER A 102 6.43 -3.04 -17.75
N MET A 103 5.25 -2.59 -17.32
CA MET A 103 4.99 -1.21 -16.93
C MET A 103 5.58 -0.91 -15.55
N LEU A 104 5.41 -1.82 -14.58
CA LEU A 104 6.04 -1.68 -13.26
C LEU A 104 7.57 -1.66 -13.38
N SER A 105 8.14 -2.53 -14.22
CA SER A 105 9.55 -2.60 -14.54
C SER A 105 10.09 -1.29 -15.11
N GLN A 106 9.33 -0.61 -15.96
CA GLN A 106 9.72 0.71 -16.45
C GLN A 106 9.75 1.76 -15.33
N VAL A 107 8.72 1.79 -14.48
CA VAL A 107 8.64 2.74 -13.36
C VAL A 107 9.78 2.52 -12.37
N LEU A 108 10.04 1.27 -11.95
CA LEU A 108 11.05 0.96 -10.95
C LEU A 108 12.48 1.06 -11.49
N ASN A 109 12.73 0.71 -12.77
CA ASN A 109 14.07 0.88 -13.36
C ASN A 109 14.48 2.35 -13.50
N VAL A 110 13.52 3.27 -13.68
CA VAL A 110 13.79 4.72 -13.64
C VAL A 110 14.26 5.15 -12.23
N MET A 111 13.84 4.44 -11.17
CA MET A 111 14.22 4.72 -9.79
C MET A 111 15.52 4.00 -9.35
N GLY A 112 16.08 3.12 -10.20
CA GLY A 112 17.37 2.47 -10.01
C GLY A 112 17.51 1.16 -10.79
N ASN A 113 18.73 0.77 -11.15
CA ASN A 113 19.00 -0.49 -11.86
C ASN A 113 18.73 -1.71 -10.95
N MET A 114 17.50 -2.20 -10.95
CA MET A 114 17.08 -3.39 -10.22
C MET A 114 17.30 -4.65 -11.08
N SER A 115 17.70 -5.77 -10.47
CA SER A 115 17.77 -7.05 -11.20
C SER A 115 16.36 -7.58 -11.49
N SER A 116 16.20 -8.36 -12.55
CA SER A 116 14.90 -8.96 -12.93
C SER A 116 14.29 -9.80 -11.80
N GLU A 117 15.08 -10.61 -11.10
CA GLU A 117 14.60 -11.40 -9.96
C GLU A 117 14.02 -10.52 -8.84
N LYS A 118 14.64 -9.37 -8.56
CA LYS A 118 14.11 -8.44 -7.56
C LYS A 118 12.80 -7.80 -8.05
N MET A 119 12.71 -7.48 -9.34
CA MET A 119 11.47 -6.98 -9.94
C MET A 119 10.30 -7.95 -9.78
N GLU A 120 10.51 -9.25 -10.04
CA GLU A 120 9.51 -10.29 -9.80
C GLU A 120 9.06 -10.32 -8.34
N TYR A 121 10.00 -10.24 -7.38
CA TYR A 121 9.66 -10.25 -5.96
C TYR A 121 8.85 -9.02 -5.54
N HIS A 122 9.20 -7.85 -6.08
CA HIS A 122 8.46 -6.62 -5.86
C HIS A 122 7.04 -6.68 -6.44
N TYR A 123 6.85 -7.34 -7.59
CA TYR A 123 5.52 -7.57 -8.16
C TYR A 123 4.67 -8.49 -7.28
N ILE A 124 5.22 -9.66 -6.91
CA ILE A 124 4.51 -10.66 -6.11
C ILE A 124 4.13 -10.10 -4.74
N LYS A 125 5.03 -9.41 -4.04
CA LYS A 125 4.70 -8.83 -2.73
C LYS A 125 3.63 -7.74 -2.83
N ALA A 126 3.60 -6.97 -3.92
CA ALA A 126 2.58 -5.95 -4.15
C ALA A 126 1.19 -6.59 -4.34
N LEU A 127 1.10 -7.74 -5.04
CA LEU A 127 -0.15 -8.49 -5.11
C LEU A 127 -0.67 -8.88 -3.71
N PHE A 128 0.21 -9.36 -2.83
CA PHE A 128 -0.18 -9.71 -1.47
C PHE A 128 -0.52 -8.49 -0.60
N HIS A 129 0.12 -7.34 -0.83
CA HIS A 129 -0.21 -6.08 -0.17
C HIS A 129 -1.64 -5.65 -0.52
N GLU A 130 -1.94 -5.54 -1.81
CA GLU A 130 -3.26 -5.11 -2.28
C GLU A 130 -4.33 -6.17 -1.99
N GLY A 131 -4.00 -7.46 -2.08
CA GLY A 131 -4.87 -8.53 -1.61
C GLY A 131 -5.23 -8.41 -0.13
N PHE A 132 -4.31 -7.91 0.69
CA PHE A 132 -4.57 -7.68 2.11
C PHE A 132 -5.50 -6.48 2.33
N HIS A 133 -5.37 -5.42 1.55
CA HIS A 133 -6.36 -4.34 1.53
C HIS A 133 -7.74 -4.83 1.10
N ALA A 134 -7.83 -5.70 0.08
CA ALA A 134 -9.09 -6.33 -0.32
C ALA A 134 -9.73 -7.11 0.84
N PHE A 135 -8.92 -7.81 1.63
CA PHE A 135 -9.37 -8.49 2.86
C PHE A 135 -9.83 -7.52 3.96
N GLN A 136 -9.10 -6.42 4.18
CA GLN A 136 -9.50 -5.39 5.15
C GLN A 136 -10.82 -4.71 4.76
N ILE A 137 -11.04 -4.48 3.46
CA ILE A 137 -12.31 -3.98 2.92
C ILE A 137 -13.44 -4.99 3.18
N GLU A 138 -13.25 -6.27 2.83
CA GLU A 138 -14.26 -7.30 3.07
C GLU A 138 -14.67 -7.39 4.54
N ARG A 139 -13.71 -7.20 5.45
CA ARG A 139 -13.93 -7.27 6.90
C ARG A 139 -14.48 -5.97 7.50
N GLY A 140 -14.67 -4.92 6.68
CA GLY A 140 -15.17 -3.62 7.13
C GLY A 140 -14.19 -2.83 7.99
N ILE A 141 -12.89 -3.19 7.96
CA ILE A 141 -11.82 -2.45 8.65
C ILE A 141 -11.58 -1.11 7.97
N ILE A 142 -11.63 -1.12 6.64
CA ILE A 142 -11.74 0.10 5.84
C ILE A 142 -13.23 0.42 5.73
N SER A 143 -13.73 1.22 6.68
CA SER A 143 -15.16 1.51 6.81
C SER A 143 -15.68 2.54 5.81
N ASP A 144 -14.80 3.40 5.30
CA ASP A 144 -15.12 4.42 4.29
C ASP A 144 -14.37 4.09 2.99
N ILE A 145 -14.98 3.20 2.22
CA ILE A 145 -14.44 2.69 0.96
C ILE A 145 -14.27 3.82 -0.05
N ASP A 146 -15.27 4.71 -0.14
CA ASP A 146 -15.25 5.83 -1.08
C ASP A 146 -14.10 6.79 -0.76
N SER A 147 -13.89 7.12 0.52
CA SER A 147 -12.73 7.93 0.93
C SER A 147 -11.41 7.20 0.65
N PHE A 148 -11.32 5.91 0.98
CA PHE A 148 -10.11 5.12 0.74
C PHE A 148 -9.72 5.12 -0.74
N GLN A 149 -10.69 4.84 -1.61
CA GLN A 149 -10.54 4.85 -3.07
C GLN A 149 -10.15 6.23 -3.60
N ALA A 150 -10.85 7.28 -3.19
CA ALA A 150 -10.54 8.66 -3.59
C ALA A 150 -9.14 9.10 -3.13
N ASN A 151 -8.70 8.69 -1.94
CA ASN A 151 -7.37 8.99 -1.43
C ASN A 151 -6.29 8.28 -2.24
N ASN A 152 -6.50 7.00 -2.60
CA ASN A 152 -5.57 6.25 -3.44
C ASN A 152 -5.44 6.87 -4.83
N GLU A 153 -6.56 7.27 -5.45
CA GLU A 153 -6.55 8.00 -6.72
C GLU A 153 -5.83 9.34 -6.60
N PHE A 154 -6.09 10.11 -5.53
CA PHE A 154 -5.42 11.37 -5.27
C PHE A 154 -3.90 11.19 -5.11
N GLU A 155 -3.47 10.18 -4.36
CA GLU A 155 -2.05 9.87 -4.18
C GLU A 155 -1.40 9.46 -5.50
N ALA A 156 -2.01 8.54 -6.25
CA ALA A 156 -1.52 8.11 -7.56
C ALA A 156 -1.38 9.29 -8.54
N ASN A 157 -2.34 10.21 -8.54
CA ASN A 157 -2.32 11.42 -9.37
C ASN A 157 -1.26 12.45 -8.94
N ASN A 158 -0.92 12.51 -7.66
CA ASN A 158 0.04 13.50 -7.14
C ASN A 158 1.49 13.01 -7.13
N ILE A 159 1.74 11.69 -7.16
CA ILE A 159 3.10 11.13 -7.34
C ILE A 159 3.75 11.65 -8.64
N HIS A 160 2.96 11.92 -9.68
CA HIS A 160 3.46 12.51 -10.94
C HIS A 160 3.85 14.00 -10.85
N LYS A 161 3.48 14.71 -9.77
CA LYS A 161 3.72 16.16 -9.62
C LYS A 161 4.87 16.54 -8.67
N THR A 162 5.43 15.61 -7.89
CA THR A 162 6.32 15.92 -6.77
C THR A 162 7.80 16.18 -7.11
N ASN A 163 8.15 16.50 -8.36
CA ASN A 163 9.50 17.04 -8.66
C ASN A 163 9.61 18.56 -8.52
N ASN A 164 8.51 19.27 -8.23
CA ASN A 164 8.53 20.64 -7.75
C ASN A 164 7.45 20.75 -6.66
N SER A 165 7.73 21.51 -5.60
CA SER A 165 6.86 21.75 -4.44
C SER A 165 5.36 21.75 -4.75
N PRO A 166 4.50 21.19 -3.87
CA PRO A 166 3.07 21.21 -4.10
C PRO A 166 2.53 22.63 -3.94
N GLU A 167 2.37 23.35 -5.05
CA GLU A 167 1.29 24.32 -5.16
C GLU A 167 -0.01 23.51 -5.27
N LEU A 168 -0.70 23.39 -4.13
CA LEU A 168 -2.07 22.90 -4.05
C LEU A 168 -2.95 23.78 -4.94
N ASN A 169 -3.49 23.23 -6.03
CA ASN A 169 -4.49 23.90 -6.84
C ASN A 169 -5.88 23.33 -6.47
N PRO A 170 -6.73 24.07 -5.74
CA PRO A 170 -7.91 23.54 -5.05
C PRO A 170 -9.17 23.47 -5.93
N HIS A 171 -9.06 23.23 -7.23
CA HIS A 171 -10.20 23.30 -8.14
C HIS A 171 -10.47 21.97 -8.86
N SER A 172 -11.07 21.03 -8.14
CA SER A 172 -12.00 20.04 -8.70
C SER A 172 -13.22 19.99 -7.79
N GLU A 173 -14.35 20.53 -8.26
CA GLU A 173 -15.49 20.90 -7.42
C GLU A 173 -16.43 19.76 -7.00
N ASP A 174 -16.16 18.49 -7.34
CA ASP A 174 -17.17 17.43 -7.25
C ASP A 174 -17.00 16.36 -6.14
N ASN A 175 -16.02 16.47 -5.23
CA ASN A 175 -15.79 15.49 -4.13
C ASN A 175 -15.79 16.10 -2.72
N LYS A 176 -16.75 16.98 -2.39
CA LYS A 176 -16.63 17.93 -1.26
C LYS A 176 -16.82 17.42 0.18
N GLU A 177 -17.37 16.23 0.43
CA GLU A 177 -17.62 15.81 1.84
C GLU A 177 -16.51 14.93 2.44
N ASN A 178 -15.92 14.01 1.68
CA ASN A 178 -14.83 13.16 2.19
C ASN A 178 -13.43 13.77 2.01
N SER A 179 -13.27 14.76 1.12
CA SER A 179 -12.01 15.48 1.00
C SER A 179 -11.69 16.28 2.27
N SER A 180 -12.68 16.74 3.05
CA SER A 180 -12.42 17.65 4.17
C SER A 180 -11.65 17.01 5.33
N SER A 181 -11.92 15.73 5.65
CA SER A 181 -11.25 15.03 6.76
C SER A 181 -9.83 14.60 6.37
N TYR A 182 -9.65 14.07 5.15
CA TYR A 182 -8.31 13.71 4.69
C TYR A 182 -7.44 14.95 4.45
N GLU A 183 -7.99 16.01 3.86
CA GLU A 183 -7.30 17.31 3.74
C GLU A 183 -6.94 17.89 5.11
N LYS A 184 -7.85 17.83 6.10
CA LYS A 184 -7.54 18.24 7.47
C LYS A 184 -6.35 17.45 8.02
N PHE A 185 -6.34 16.13 7.84
CA PHE A 185 -5.22 15.29 8.26
C PHE A 185 -3.91 15.65 7.55
N LEU A 186 -3.93 15.86 6.22
CA LEU A 186 -2.76 16.27 5.44
C LEU A 186 -2.24 17.65 5.88
N ASN A 187 -3.13 18.59 6.21
CA ASN A 187 -2.76 19.91 6.73
C ASN A 187 -2.07 19.81 8.09
N ILE A 188 -2.59 18.99 9.01
CA ILE A 188 -1.93 18.72 10.30
C ILE A 188 -0.57 18.07 10.08
N LEU A 189 -0.49 17.08 9.19
CA LEU A 189 0.77 16.42 8.86
C LEU A 189 1.80 17.39 8.28
N TYR A 190 1.37 18.31 7.41
CA TYR A 190 2.26 19.33 6.85
C TYR A 190 2.86 20.20 7.95
N LEU A 191 2.06 20.63 8.94
CA LEU A 191 2.56 21.41 10.07
C LEU A 191 3.60 20.62 10.88
N LEU A 192 3.28 19.36 11.21
CA LEU A 192 4.15 18.48 11.99
C LEU A 192 5.45 18.12 11.23
N ASP A 193 5.37 17.87 9.92
CA ASP A 193 6.53 17.55 9.07
C ASP A 193 7.51 18.73 8.90
N ASN A 194 7.07 19.95 9.20
CA ASN A 194 7.90 21.14 9.23
C ASN A 194 8.31 21.55 10.65
N ASP A 195 7.80 20.88 11.68
CA ASP A 195 8.20 21.06 13.07
C ASP A 195 9.47 20.24 13.40
N ILE A 196 10.57 20.93 13.67
CA ILE A 196 11.87 20.32 14.00
C ILE A 196 11.78 19.44 15.26
N LYS A 197 11.05 19.87 16.29
CA LYS A 197 10.93 19.15 17.55
C LYS A 197 10.07 17.91 17.38
N TYR A 198 8.97 18.00 16.62
CA TYR A 198 8.17 16.83 16.27
C TYR A 198 8.99 15.76 15.55
N ARG A 199 9.69 16.13 14.47
CA ARG A 199 10.53 15.18 13.70
C ARG A 199 11.57 14.48 14.57
N LYS A 200 12.21 15.22 15.48
CA LYS A 200 13.17 14.66 16.42
C LYS A 200 12.51 13.63 17.35
N LEU A 201 11.36 13.96 17.93
CA LEU A 201 10.62 13.05 18.82
C LEU A 201 10.14 11.80 18.08
N TRP A 202 9.65 11.94 16.85
CA TRP A 202 9.27 10.82 15.99
C TRP A 202 10.45 9.87 15.73
N THR A 203 11.58 10.41 15.27
CA THR A 203 12.78 9.59 15.00
C THR A 203 13.34 8.94 16.27
N GLU A 204 13.25 9.61 17.43
CA GLU A 204 13.60 9.01 18.73
C GLU A 204 12.68 7.82 19.07
N GLU A 205 11.36 7.97 18.87
CA GLU A 205 10.40 6.89 19.08
C GLU A 205 10.61 5.73 18.11
N GLU A 206 10.75 5.98 16.82
CA GLU A 206 10.95 4.94 15.80
C GLU A 206 12.22 4.13 16.07
N LYS A 207 13.31 4.79 16.46
CA LYS A 207 14.56 4.12 16.90
C LYS A 207 14.34 3.27 18.14
N SER A 208 13.60 3.77 19.13
CA SER A 208 13.30 3.01 20.34
C SER A 208 12.35 1.84 20.09
N LEU A 209 11.44 1.96 19.11
CA LEU A 209 10.57 0.87 18.66
C LEU A 209 11.40 -0.23 17.97
N MET A 210 12.39 0.15 17.15
CA MET A 210 13.34 -0.80 16.57
C MET A 210 14.22 -1.47 17.63
N ASP A 211 14.65 -0.73 18.65
CA ASP A 211 15.37 -1.28 19.80
C ASP A 211 14.47 -2.25 20.60
N TYR A 212 13.18 -1.96 20.73
CA TYR A 212 12.21 -2.91 21.29
C TYR A 212 12.14 -4.19 20.45
N PHE A 213 12.03 -4.08 19.12
CA PHE A 213 12.04 -5.25 18.24
C PHE A 213 13.34 -6.07 18.38
N LYS A 214 14.52 -5.44 18.37
CA LYS A 214 15.81 -6.15 18.38
C LYS A 214 16.17 -6.70 19.75
N ASN A 215 16.03 -5.88 20.78
CA ASN A 215 16.60 -6.10 22.12
C ASN A 215 15.53 -6.24 23.22
N ASN A 216 14.25 -6.32 22.86
CA ASN A 216 13.11 -6.42 23.80
C ASN A 216 13.00 -5.23 24.78
N ASN A 217 13.52 -4.06 24.42
CA ASN A 217 13.49 -2.85 25.25
C ASN A 217 12.14 -2.09 25.17
N LYS A 218 11.07 -2.71 25.70
CA LYS A 218 9.73 -2.09 25.75
C LYS A 218 9.73 -0.75 26.47
N GLU A 219 10.40 -0.66 27.61
CA GLU A 219 10.41 0.55 28.46
C GLU A 219 10.99 1.78 27.73
N GLY A 220 12.06 1.56 26.95
CA GLY A 220 12.66 2.61 26.12
C GLY A 220 11.66 3.18 25.10
N TRP A 221 10.93 2.31 24.43
CA TRP A 221 9.87 2.71 23.49
C TRP A 221 8.74 3.47 24.19
N VAL A 222 8.18 2.92 25.27
CA VAL A 222 7.08 3.55 26.03
C VAL A 222 7.46 4.97 26.48
N LYS A 223 8.71 5.17 26.93
CA LYS A 223 9.21 6.50 27.32
C LYS A 223 9.25 7.48 26.15
N CYS A 224 9.74 7.05 24.98
CA CYS A 224 9.78 7.90 23.79
C CYS A 224 8.37 8.22 23.26
N HIS A 225 7.50 7.21 23.20
CA HIS A 225 6.10 7.36 22.82
C HIS A 225 5.38 8.40 23.68
N ASN A 226 5.46 8.27 25.00
CA ASN A 226 4.81 9.20 25.94
C ASN A 226 5.35 10.64 25.78
N ARG A 227 6.64 10.82 25.46
CA ARG A 227 7.21 12.15 25.17
C ARG A 227 6.64 12.76 23.90
N ARG A 228 6.50 11.98 22.82
CA ARG A 228 5.89 12.45 21.57
C ARG A 228 4.41 12.76 21.76
N VAL A 229 3.65 11.85 22.37
CA VAL A 229 2.22 12.02 22.63
C VAL A 229 1.96 13.27 23.47
N LYS A 230 2.74 13.48 24.54
CA LYS A 230 2.65 14.70 25.34
C LYS A 230 2.88 15.96 24.49
N TYR A 231 3.90 15.95 23.63
CA TYR A 231 4.20 17.08 22.76
C TYR A 231 3.09 17.33 21.72
N LEU A 232 2.56 16.28 21.10
CA LEU A 232 1.46 16.37 20.17
C LEU A 232 0.23 17.00 20.83
N LYS A 233 -0.09 16.59 22.05
CA LYS A 233 -1.21 17.18 22.81
C LYS A 233 -1.01 18.67 23.11
N GLU A 234 0.22 19.09 23.37
CA GLU A 234 0.57 20.51 23.58
C GLU A 234 0.43 21.34 22.29
N VAL A 235 0.82 20.80 21.13
CA VAL A 235 0.87 21.54 19.87
C VAL A 235 -0.44 21.52 19.09
N LEU A 236 -1.14 20.39 19.09
CA LEU A 236 -2.35 20.21 18.29
C LEU A 236 -3.63 20.66 19.02
N GLY A 237 -3.61 20.72 20.37
CA GLY A 237 -4.81 21.08 21.13
C GLY A 237 -6.00 20.18 20.78
N ASP A 238 -7.08 20.79 20.29
CA ASP A 238 -8.33 20.10 19.93
C ASP A 238 -8.17 19.13 18.75
N ASP A 239 -7.14 19.30 17.91
CA ASP A 239 -6.87 18.41 16.78
C ASP A 239 -6.11 17.12 17.19
N PHE A 240 -5.69 17.01 18.45
CA PHE A 240 -4.89 15.88 18.94
C PHE A 240 -5.60 14.53 18.78
N ASP A 241 -6.84 14.40 19.26
CA ASP A 241 -7.55 13.11 19.23
C ASP A 241 -7.84 12.67 17.80
N PHE A 242 -8.19 13.62 16.92
CA PHE A 242 -8.36 13.38 15.49
C PHE A 242 -7.06 12.87 14.85
N TYR A 243 -5.95 13.53 15.12
CA TYR A 243 -4.64 13.14 14.60
C TYR A 243 -4.23 11.74 15.05
N ILE A 244 -4.37 11.44 16.34
CA ILE A 244 -4.01 10.12 16.91
C ILE A 244 -4.90 9.02 16.32
N LYS A 245 -6.20 9.28 16.10
CA LYS A 245 -7.07 8.34 15.39
C LYS A 245 -6.54 8.05 13.98
N MET A 246 -6.25 9.09 13.20
CA MET A 246 -5.75 8.92 11.83
C MET A 246 -4.38 8.23 11.77
N GLU A 247 -3.49 8.51 12.73
CA GLU A 247 -2.21 7.80 12.88
C GLU A 247 -2.44 6.31 13.11
N ASN A 248 -3.27 5.95 14.10
CA ASN A 248 -3.56 4.56 14.42
C ASN A 248 -4.26 3.83 13.26
N ASP A 249 -5.20 4.49 12.57
CA ASP A 249 -5.90 3.94 11.40
C ASP A 249 -4.89 3.63 10.27
N ARG A 250 -3.94 4.52 10.01
CA ARG A 250 -2.91 4.32 8.98
C ARG A 250 -1.89 3.25 9.39
N GLU A 251 -1.44 3.24 10.63
CA GLU A 251 -0.59 2.16 11.14
C GLU A 251 -1.28 0.79 11.07
N LEU A 252 -2.58 0.74 11.34
CA LEU A 252 -3.38 -0.49 11.26
C LEU A 252 -3.50 -0.95 9.81
N VAL A 253 -4.00 -0.10 8.92
CA VAL A 253 -4.31 -0.48 7.52
C VAL A 253 -3.03 -0.77 6.73
N GLU A 254 -2.12 0.19 6.68
CA GLU A 254 -0.91 0.13 5.83
C GLU A 254 0.21 -0.64 6.52
N GLY A 255 0.34 -0.53 7.84
CA GLY A 255 1.36 -1.24 8.59
C GLY A 255 1.15 -2.76 8.58
N THR A 256 -0.10 -3.23 8.65
CA THR A 256 -0.39 -4.67 8.51
C THR A 256 -0.20 -5.16 7.07
N ALA A 257 -0.56 -4.37 6.05
CA ALA A 257 -0.27 -4.71 4.65
C ALA A 257 1.25 -4.79 4.38
N ARG A 258 2.04 -3.84 4.92
CA ARG A 258 3.51 -3.89 4.89
C ARG A 258 4.10 -5.06 5.67
N TYR A 259 3.46 -5.49 6.76
CA TYR A 259 3.87 -6.70 7.47
C TYR A 259 3.69 -7.95 6.59
N ILE A 260 2.60 -8.04 5.83
CA ILE A 260 2.39 -9.11 4.84
C ILE A 260 3.47 -9.07 3.75
N GLU A 261 3.82 -7.88 3.24
CA GLU A 261 4.95 -7.75 2.30
C GLU A 261 6.25 -8.34 2.84
N ASP A 262 6.61 -8.00 4.09
CA ASP A 262 7.84 -8.50 4.71
C ASP A 262 7.81 -10.03 4.78
N LYS A 263 6.67 -10.64 5.16
CA LYS A 263 6.54 -12.11 5.18
C LYS A 263 6.73 -12.73 3.81
N ILE A 264 6.16 -12.14 2.77
CA ILE A 264 6.33 -12.60 1.39
C ILE A 264 7.78 -12.46 0.93
N MET A 265 8.44 -11.36 1.26
CA MET A 265 9.85 -11.16 0.96
C MET A 265 10.73 -12.19 1.66
N ASP A 266 10.44 -12.53 2.92
CA ASP A 266 11.16 -13.57 3.65
C ASP A 266 11.07 -14.94 2.95
N ILE A 267 9.88 -15.26 2.43
CA ILE A 267 9.62 -16.51 1.69
C ILE A 267 10.36 -16.53 0.35
N LEU A 268 10.25 -15.44 -0.42
CA LEU A 268 10.83 -15.34 -1.76
C LEU A 268 12.36 -15.34 -1.72
N THR A 269 12.95 -14.67 -0.74
CA THR A 269 14.42 -14.58 -0.61
C THR A 269 15.02 -15.75 0.19
N GLY A 270 14.19 -16.50 0.92
CA GLY A 270 14.61 -17.56 1.83
C GLY A 270 15.38 -17.04 3.06
N LYS A 271 15.27 -15.74 3.37
CA LYS A 271 15.97 -15.07 4.46
C LYS A 271 15.05 -14.06 5.11
N VAL A 272 15.11 -13.94 6.43
CA VAL A 272 14.42 -12.85 7.12
C VAL A 272 15.13 -11.55 6.80
N ASP A 273 14.43 -10.60 6.16
CA ASP A 273 14.99 -9.31 5.79
C ASP A 273 15.37 -8.53 7.06
N GLU A 274 16.60 -8.01 7.12
CA GLU A 274 17.03 -7.17 8.22
C GLU A 274 16.30 -5.83 8.15
N ILE A 275 15.36 -5.61 9.08
CA ILE A 275 14.69 -4.32 9.17
C ILE A 275 15.70 -3.28 9.62
N SER A 276 15.93 -2.30 8.74
CA SER A 276 16.67 -1.09 9.04
C SER A 276 15.72 0.10 9.09
N VAL A 277 15.87 0.92 10.13
CA VAL A 277 15.19 2.21 10.19
C VAL A 277 16.11 3.23 9.54
N SER A 278 15.57 4.03 8.64
CA SER A 278 16.30 5.17 8.08
C SER A 278 16.71 6.12 9.20
N VAL A 279 17.93 6.65 9.16
CA VAL A 279 18.35 7.72 10.08
C VAL A 279 17.60 9.02 9.77
N ILE A 280 17.00 9.12 8.57
CA ILE A 280 16.31 10.29 8.04
C ILE A 280 14.81 10.14 8.25
N TYR A 281 14.21 11.14 8.89
CA TYR A 281 12.77 11.28 9.06
C TYR A 281 12.02 11.27 7.72
N SER A 282 11.04 10.37 7.59
CA SER A 282 10.13 10.30 6.44
C SER A 282 8.97 11.29 6.59
N LYS A 283 8.80 12.18 5.62
CA LYS A 283 7.63 13.07 5.54
C LYS A 283 6.39 12.32 5.01
N GLY A 284 5.22 12.91 5.23
CA GLY A 284 3.93 12.40 4.76
C GLY A 284 3.45 11.20 5.56
N VAL A 285 2.57 10.41 4.95
CA VAL A 285 1.91 9.26 5.57
C VAL A 285 2.80 8.02 5.72
N SER A 286 3.85 7.91 4.89
CA SER A 286 4.76 6.75 4.84
C SER A 286 5.38 6.35 6.20
N LYS A 287 5.58 7.31 7.11
CA LYS A 287 6.10 7.06 8.46
C LYS A 287 5.19 6.15 9.30
N PHE A 288 3.87 6.24 9.10
CA PHE A 288 2.89 5.38 9.77
C PHE A 288 2.99 3.93 9.28
N TYR A 289 3.35 3.75 8.01
CA TYR A 289 3.41 2.42 7.40
C TYR A 289 4.59 1.66 8.00
N THR A 290 5.73 2.33 8.12
CA THR A 290 6.94 1.81 8.77
C THR A 290 6.69 1.47 10.24
N THR A 291 6.09 2.37 11.01
CA THR A 291 5.84 2.16 12.44
C THR A 291 4.83 1.04 12.68
N GLY A 292 3.67 1.06 11.99
CA GLY A 292 2.68 -0.03 12.07
C GLY A 292 3.26 -1.40 11.70
N ARG A 293 4.09 -1.47 10.66
CA ARG A 293 4.83 -2.69 10.28
C ARG A 293 5.73 -3.19 11.40
N ILE A 294 6.56 -2.32 11.99
CA ILE A 294 7.45 -2.71 13.10
C ILE A 294 6.63 -3.19 14.31
N LYS A 295 5.49 -2.54 14.61
CA LYS A 295 4.61 -2.96 15.69
C LYS A 295 4.10 -4.39 15.47
N CYS A 296 3.63 -4.71 14.25
CA CYS A 296 3.22 -6.08 13.89
C CYS A 296 4.35 -7.09 14.08
N LEU A 297 5.57 -6.76 13.66
CA LEU A 297 6.74 -7.63 13.82
C LEU A 297 7.11 -7.87 15.28
N ILE A 298 6.94 -6.88 16.16
CA ILE A 298 7.14 -7.04 17.61
C ILE A 298 6.07 -7.98 18.19
N LEU A 299 4.79 -7.78 17.82
CA LEU A 299 3.69 -8.64 18.26
C LEU A 299 3.91 -10.09 17.82
N ASP A 300 4.39 -10.30 16.59
CA ASP A 300 4.69 -11.61 16.01
C ASP A 300 5.92 -12.29 16.66
N LYS A 301 6.92 -11.51 17.08
CA LYS A 301 8.14 -12.02 17.72
C LYS A 301 7.92 -12.41 19.19
N ASN A 302 7.06 -11.70 19.91
CA ASN A 302 6.91 -11.86 21.35
C ASN A 302 5.98 -13.03 21.70
N SER A 303 6.58 -14.09 22.26
CA SER A 303 5.89 -15.31 22.72
C SER A 303 4.90 -15.13 23.88
N ASN A 304 4.80 -13.93 24.46
CA ASN A 304 3.78 -13.60 25.46
C ASN A 304 2.38 -13.47 24.83
N PHE A 305 2.30 -13.24 23.52
CA PHE A 305 1.09 -13.54 22.76
C PHE A 305 1.08 -15.04 22.52
N GLN A 306 0.67 -15.81 23.52
CA GLN A 306 0.47 -17.25 23.37
C GLN A 306 -0.42 -17.47 22.14
N ASP A 307 0.09 -18.24 21.18
CA ASP A 307 -0.58 -18.70 19.96
C ASP A 307 -1.26 -17.64 19.07
N ASN A 308 -0.53 -16.71 18.43
CA ASN A 308 -1.03 -15.86 17.32
C ASN A 308 -2.34 -15.08 17.56
N ASP A 309 -2.88 -15.07 18.78
CA ASP A 309 -4.19 -14.52 19.15
C ASP A 309 -4.32 -13.04 18.79
N TRP A 310 -3.21 -12.30 18.72
CA TRP A 310 -3.26 -10.88 18.38
C TRP A 310 -3.78 -10.64 16.97
N LYS A 311 -3.49 -11.51 15.98
CA LYS A 311 -3.98 -11.36 14.60
C LYS A 311 -5.48 -11.63 14.51
N GLU A 312 -5.95 -12.64 15.25
CA GLU A 312 -7.38 -12.96 15.32
C GLU A 312 -8.16 -11.86 16.04
N ASN A 313 -7.58 -11.26 17.07
CA ASN A 313 -8.26 -10.26 17.89
C ASN A 313 -8.15 -8.83 17.34
N LEU A 314 -7.07 -8.46 16.65
CA LEU A 314 -6.82 -7.07 16.23
C LEU A 314 -8.00 -6.48 15.46
N PHE A 315 -8.48 -7.17 14.43
CA PHE A 315 -9.59 -6.72 13.59
C PHE A 315 -10.99 -6.91 14.21
N ASN A 316 -11.09 -7.66 15.31
CA ASN A 316 -12.33 -7.87 16.03
C ASN A 316 -12.43 -7.02 17.30
N SER A 317 -11.37 -6.29 17.66
CA SER A 317 -11.27 -5.44 18.85
C SER A 317 -11.29 -3.97 18.49
N GLN A 318 -11.51 -3.10 19.48
CA GLN A 318 -11.28 -1.65 19.36
C GLN A 318 -9.83 -1.27 19.70
N SER A 319 -8.94 -2.26 19.88
CA SER A 319 -7.54 -2.03 20.26
C SER A 319 -6.70 -1.66 19.04
N THR A 320 -5.86 -0.66 19.20
CA THR A 320 -4.84 -0.29 18.21
C THR A 320 -3.60 -1.17 18.37
N LEU A 321 -2.72 -1.17 17.36
CA LEU A 321 -1.39 -1.79 17.48
C LEU A 321 -0.59 -1.20 18.66
N THR A 322 -0.77 0.10 18.92
CA THR A 322 -0.16 0.76 20.08
C THR A 322 -0.69 0.18 21.39
N ASP A 323 -2.00 0.02 21.53
CA ASP A 323 -2.61 -0.53 22.76
C ASP A 323 -2.12 -1.94 23.05
N LEU A 324 -2.07 -2.80 22.01
CA LEU A 324 -1.57 -4.16 22.14
C LEU A 324 -0.12 -4.21 22.63
N LEU A 325 0.72 -3.27 22.19
CA LEU A 325 2.11 -3.19 22.66
C LEU A 325 2.25 -2.56 24.05
N MET A 326 1.34 -1.65 24.42
CA MET A 326 1.37 -0.97 25.72
C MET A 326 0.96 -1.92 26.85
N HIS A 327 -0.08 -2.73 26.66
CA HIS A 327 -0.55 -3.65 27.70
C HIS A 327 0.39 -4.87 27.86
N PRO A 328 0.72 -5.28 29.09
CA PRO A 328 1.20 -6.63 29.35
C PRO A 328 0.00 -7.58 29.28
N TYR A 329 0.01 -8.50 28.34
CA TYR A 329 -0.82 -9.71 28.43
C TYR A 329 -0.09 -10.74 29.29
#